data_AF-A0A5J4JDP6-F1
#
_entry.id   AF-A0A5J4JDP6-F1
#
_cell.length_a   1.000
_cell.length_b   1.000
_cell.length_c   1.000
_cell.angle_alpha   90.00
_cell.angle_beta   90.00
_cell.angle_gamma   90.00
#
_symmetry.space_group_name_H-M   'P 1'
#
loop_
_entity.id
_entity.type
_entity.pdbx_description
1 polymer ?
#
loop_
_entity_poly.entity_id
_entity_poly.type
_entity_poly.pdbx_seq_one_letter_code
_entity_poly.pdbx_strand_id
1 'polypeptide(L)'
;MDTGTSDKFRFFRWIVIGCGIYDILIGWVPKLLSGEPVLAFLTGTELLGYKNYNRLIGSTYNPNFTMFLLLLGIAFLFAEMLENAGKKRWKSFIWKVLPLFILSKGVFDTGSRAGVVAMICIYLIFFFRLNRGVFIAGLIFITAGARKLTTFIPRNQSIAGSFWDREKIWLHSFELWENHFLFGTTPVGFEQAYASLFHKDIFHAHDIFIGLFVEYGVIGGIAFLAVFLMAACKLSMLFFVKKNYRYLNIFLLSLPIIVLTGFLDEPVFSPQIGLLAVVLLSYWEWYTKSMHVPLNINLIKKITVQSKN
;
A
#
# COMPACT_ATOMS: atom_id res chain seq x y z
N MET A 1 -12.16 -21.08 -2.33
CA MET A 1 -11.17 -21.05 -3.40
C MET A 1 -10.97 -22.48 -3.92
N ASP A 2 -11.34 -22.79 -5.16
CA ASP A 2 -10.88 -23.99 -5.88
C ASP A 2 -9.34 -24.08 -5.99
N THR A 3 -8.85 -25.27 -6.35
CA THR A 3 -7.42 -25.59 -6.42
C THR A 3 -6.70 -24.77 -7.48
N GLY A 4 -7.27 -24.69 -8.69
CA GLY A 4 -6.66 -23.99 -9.82
C GLY A 4 -6.44 -22.50 -9.58
N THR A 5 -7.45 -21.80 -9.03
CA THR A 5 -7.34 -20.37 -8.74
C THR A 5 -6.46 -20.11 -7.51
N SER A 6 -6.46 -21.02 -6.52
CA SER A 6 -5.51 -20.96 -5.39
C SER A 6 -4.06 -21.01 -5.88
N ASP A 7 -3.75 -21.88 -6.85
CA ASP A 7 -2.39 -22.03 -7.35
C ASP A 7 -1.97 -20.84 -8.21
N LYS A 8 -2.88 -20.29 -9.04
CA LYS A 8 -2.67 -19.01 -9.73
C LYS A 8 -2.40 -17.86 -8.75
N PHE A 9 -3.15 -17.79 -7.64
CA PHE A 9 -2.93 -16.76 -6.63
C PHE A 9 -1.59 -16.95 -5.91
N ARG A 10 -1.20 -18.20 -5.61
CA ARG A 10 0.12 -18.50 -5.05
C ARG A 10 1.23 -18.05 -6.00
N PHE A 11 1.11 -18.35 -7.29
CA PHE A 11 2.06 -17.93 -8.31
C PHE A 11 2.17 -16.40 -8.40
N PHE A 12 1.02 -15.70 -8.46
CA PHE A 12 0.96 -14.24 -8.43
C PHE A 12 1.73 -13.64 -7.23
N ARG A 13 1.53 -14.17 -6.02
CA ARG A 13 2.24 -13.68 -4.83
C ARG A 13 3.75 -13.86 -4.92
N TRP A 14 4.21 -14.99 -5.44
CA TRP A 14 5.65 -15.23 -5.63
C TRP A 14 6.25 -14.37 -6.73
N ILE A 15 5.51 -14.09 -7.81
CA ILE A 15 5.90 -13.09 -8.81
C ILE A 15 6.10 -11.74 -8.13
N VAL A 16 5.12 -11.27 -7.35
CA VAL A 16 5.19 -9.96 -6.69
C VAL A 16 6.39 -9.87 -5.74
N ILE A 17 6.66 -10.91 -4.96
CA ILE A 17 7.86 -10.97 -4.10
C ILE A 17 9.14 -10.92 -4.95
N GLY A 18 9.20 -11.71 -6.02
CA GLY A 18 10.34 -11.75 -6.94
C GLY A 18 10.59 -10.42 -7.63
N CYS A 19 9.54 -9.77 -8.14
CA CYS A 19 9.59 -8.44 -8.73
C CYS A 19 10.06 -7.39 -7.72
N GLY A 20 9.61 -7.47 -6.46
CA GLY A 20 10.12 -6.57 -5.41
C GLY A 20 11.62 -6.73 -5.14
N ILE A 21 12.12 -7.97 -5.11
CA ILE A 21 13.57 -8.23 -4.98
C ILE A 21 14.31 -7.74 -6.23
N TYR A 22 13.75 -7.99 -7.41
CA TYR A 22 14.31 -7.52 -8.68
C TYR A 22 14.42 -5.98 -8.72
N ASP A 23 13.39 -5.26 -8.27
CA ASP A 23 13.37 -3.80 -8.20
C ASP A 23 14.47 -3.24 -7.29
N ILE A 24 14.77 -3.94 -6.20
CA ILE A 24 15.87 -3.59 -5.31
C ILE A 24 17.21 -3.82 -6.03
N LEU A 25 17.38 -4.99 -6.65
CA LEU A 25 18.63 -5.35 -7.33
C LEU A 25 18.93 -4.41 -8.50
N ILE A 26 17.95 -4.10 -9.35
CA ILE A 26 18.16 -3.18 -10.47
C ILE A 26 18.41 -1.74 -10.01
N GLY A 27 18.00 -1.38 -8.79
CA GLY A 27 18.34 -0.08 -8.21
C GLY A 27 19.71 -0.03 -7.52
N TRP A 28 20.16 -1.13 -6.91
CA TRP A 28 21.45 -1.19 -6.21
C TRP A 28 22.60 -1.58 -7.12
N VAL A 29 22.45 -2.65 -7.91
CA VAL A 29 23.53 -3.24 -8.70
C VAL A 29 24.13 -2.22 -9.66
N PRO A 30 23.35 -1.46 -10.44
CA PRO A 30 23.97 -0.53 -11.36
C PRO A 30 24.50 0.71 -10.66
N LYS A 31 24.03 1.08 -9.45
CA LYS A 31 24.69 2.10 -8.60
C LYS A 31 26.07 1.65 -8.11
N LEU A 32 26.29 0.35 -7.91
CA LEU A 32 27.61 -0.20 -7.61
C LEU A 32 28.53 -0.22 -8.85
N LEU A 33 27.95 -0.30 -10.05
CA LEU A 33 28.69 -0.39 -11.32
C LEU A 33 28.86 0.96 -12.03
N SER A 34 28.09 1.99 -11.65
CA SER A 34 28.04 3.27 -12.32
C SER A 34 29.11 4.23 -11.80
N GLY A 35 30.27 4.21 -12.44
CA GLY A 35 31.13 5.40 -12.59
C GLY A 35 30.81 6.21 -13.86
N GLU A 36 30.06 5.61 -14.79
CA GLU A 36 29.79 6.13 -16.13
C GLU A 36 28.29 6.46 -16.36
N PRO A 37 27.93 7.70 -16.74
CA PRO A 37 26.54 8.13 -16.91
C PRO A 37 25.73 7.32 -17.94
N VAL A 38 26.38 6.84 -19.01
CA VAL A 38 25.69 6.08 -20.09
C VAL A 38 25.20 4.73 -19.58
N LEU A 39 26.01 4.04 -18.78
CA LEU A 39 25.60 2.80 -18.12
C LEU A 39 24.49 3.05 -17.11
N ALA A 40 24.54 4.18 -16.40
CA ALA A 40 23.48 4.54 -15.45
C ALA A 40 22.14 4.81 -16.15
N PHE A 41 22.15 5.43 -17.34
CA PHE A 41 20.94 5.59 -18.16
C PHE A 41 20.44 4.27 -18.76
N LEU A 42 21.32 3.45 -19.34
CA LEU A 42 20.93 2.19 -19.98
C LEU A 42 20.38 1.15 -18.99
N THR A 43 20.84 1.20 -17.74
CA THR A 43 20.36 0.31 -16.66
C THR A 43 19.18 0.89 -15.88
N GLY A 44 18.78 2.14 -16.18
CA GLY A 44 17.68 2.82 -15.51
C GLY A 44 17.98 3.28 -14.08
N THR A 45 19.26 3.37 -13.68
CA THR A 45 19.63 3.90 -12.35
C THR A 45 19.64 5.41 -12.27
N GLU A 46 19.73 6.10 -13.40
CA GLU A 46 19.39 7.52 -13.50
C GLU A 46 18.13 7.73 -14.34
N LEU A 47 17.23 8.58 -13.83
CA LEU A 47 16.08 9.04 -14.58
C LEU A 47 16.53 10.06 -15.62
N LEU A 48 15.97 9.98 -16.83
CA LEU A 48 16.14 11.02 -17.85
C LEU A 48 15.81 12.39 -17.25
N GLY A 49 16.78 13.31 -17.31
CA GLY A 49 16.65 14.67 -16.75
C GLY A 49 17.06 14.84 -15.28
N TYR A 50 17.44 13.77 -14.56
CA TYR A 50 17.89 13.86 -13.17
C TYR A 50 19.33 13.33 -13.02
N LYS A 51 20.26 14.20 -12.62
CA LYS A 51 21.61 13.79 -12.20
C LYS A 51 21.61 13.43 -10.72
N ASN A 52 22.26 12.33 -10.33
CA ASN A 52 22.45 11.88 -8.96
C ASN A 52 21.15 11.62 -8.18
N TYR A 53 20.21 10.88 -8.76
CA TYR A 53 18.96 10.53 -8.07
C TYR A 53 19.20 9.53 -6.92
N ASN A 54 19.21 10.05 -5.68
CA ASN A 54 19.63 9.28 -4.50
C ASN A 54 18.58 8.30 -3.94
N ARG A 55 17.40 8.17 -4.56
CA ARG A 55 16.34 7.26 -4.08
C ARG A 55 16.25 6.00 -4.93
N LEU A 56 15.79 4.91 -4.33
CA LEU A 56 15.46 3.67 -5.04
C LEU A 56 14.16 3.83 -5.83
N ILE A 57 14.22 3.63 -7.14
CA ILE A 57 13.08 3.71 -8.09
C ILE A 57 12.75 2.39 -8.79
N GLY A 58 13.68 1.42 -8.69
CA GLY A 58 13.56 0.12 -9.36
C GLY A 58 13.20 0.23 -10.84
N SER A 59 12.45 -0.75 -11.35
CA SER A 59 11.89 -0.73 -12.70
C SER A 59 10.62 0.11 -12.83
N THR A 60 10.11 0.66 -11.73
CA THR A 60 8.86 1.44 -11.70
C THR A 60 9.04 2.93 -12.02
N TYR A 61 10.29 3.40 -12.11
CA TYR A 61 10.67 4.80 -12.38
C TYR A 61 10.11 5.84 -11.39
N ASN A 62 9.46 5.40 -10.32
CA ASN A 62 8.93 6.26 -9.27
C ASN A 62 9.10 5.56 -7.91
N PRO A 63 9.74 6.22 -6.94
CA PRO A 63 10.04 5.60 -5.65
C PRO A 63 8.80 5.22 -4.84
N ASN A 64 7.66 5.89 -5.03
CA ASN A 64 6.42 5.54 -4.35
C ASN A 64 5.74 4.32 -4.99
N PHE A 65 5.91 4.11 -6.30
CA PHE A 65 5.43 2.91 -6.98
C PHE A 65 6.28 1.69 -6.60
N THR A 66 7.61 1.86 -6.55
CA THR A 66 8.54 0.83 -6.04
C THR A 66 8.15 0.42 -4.63
N MET A 67 7.98 1.41 -3.75
CA MET A 67 7.62 1.19 -2.36
C MET A 67 6.33 0.37 -2.23
N PHE A 68 5.30 0.67 -3.02
CA PHE A 68 4.05 -0.09 -3.01
C PHE A 68 4.29 -1.57 -3.32
N LEU A 69 5.08 -1.86 -4.36
CA LEU A 69 5.41 -3.24 -4.74
C LEU A 69 6.17 -3.96 -3.62
N LEU A 70 7.14 -3.28 -3.00
CA LEU A 70 7.92 -3.82 -1.89
C LEU A 70 7.02 -4.14 -0.68
N LEU A 71 6.11 -3.23 -0.31
CA LEU A 71 5.14 -3.47 0.76
C LEU A 71 4.25 -4.67 0.45
N LEU A 72 3.80 -4.82 -0.80
CA LEU A 72 2.98 -5.96 -1.20
C LEU A 72 3.76 -7.27 -1.10
N GLY A 73 5.03 -7.26 -1.50
CA GLY A 73 5.97 -8.38 -1.30
C GLY A 73 6.15 -8.72 0.19
N ILE A 74 6.34 -7.72 1.04
CA ILE A 74 6.43 -7.89 2.51
C ILE A 74 5.15 -8.53 3.06
N ALA A 75 3.97 -8.03 2.68
CA ALA A 75 2.68 -8.57 3.13
C ALA A 75 2.50 -10.04 2.71
N PHE A 76 2.84 -10.40 1.47
CA PHE A 76 2.76 -11.78 1.02
C PHE A 76 3.75 -12.70 1.71
N LEU A 77 4.98 -12.22 1.96
CA LEU A 77 5.98 -12.97 2.70
C LEU A 77 5.56 -13.18 4.17
N PHE A 78 4.98 -12.16 4.80
CA PHE A 78 4.41 -12.27 6.14
C PHE A 78 3.25 -13.25 6.23
N ALA A 79 2.36 -13.27 5.23
CA ALA A 79 1.28 -14.24 5.20
C ALA A 79 1.81 -15.69 5.14
N GLU A 80 2.85 -15.94 4.34
CA GLU A 80 3.56 -17.22 4.30
C GLU A 80 4.25 -17.55 5.63
N MET A 81 4.84 -16.56 6.30
CA MET A 81 5.44 -16.73 7.62
C MET A 81 4.38 -17.10 8.67
N LEU A 82 3.22 -16.45 8.69
CA LEU A 82 2.11 -16.80 9.59
C LEU A 82 1.60 -18.23 9.33
N GLU A 83 1.49 -18.65 8.06
CA GLU A 83 1.12 -20.03 7.72
C GLU A 83 2.16 -21.04 8.25
N ASN A 84 3.45 -20.73 8.09
CA ASN A 84 4.53 -21.58 8.58
C ASN A 84 4.57 -21.67 10.11
N ALA A 85 4.36 -20.55 10.81
CA ALA A 85 4.26 -20.53 12.27
C ALA A 85 3.07 -21.36 12.77
N GLY A 86 1.90 -21.24 12.14
CA GLY A 86 0.72 -22.04 12.47
C GLY A 86 0.93 -23.55 12.27
N LYS A 87 1.72 -23.93 11.26
CA LYS A 87 2.13 -25.33 10.99
C LYS A 87 3.39 -25.76 11.76
N LYS A 88 3.91 -24.93 12.67
CA LYS A 88 5.16 -25.17 13.43
C LYS A 88 6.40 -25.43 12.55
N ARG A 89 6.41 -24.94 11.31
CA ARG A 89 7.53 -25.07 10.35
C ARG A 89 8.55 -23.96 10.51
N TRP A 90 9.22 -23.92 11.66
CA TRP A 90 10.12 -22.82 12.04
C TRP A 90 11.33 -22.64 11.12
N LYS A 91 11.90 -23.72 10.57
CA LYS A 91 12.99 -23.62 9.59
C LYS A 91 12.55 -22.80 8.37
N SER A 92 11.38 -23.10 7.80
CA SER A 92 10.81 -22.37 6.65
C SER A 92 10.38 -20.94 6.99
N PHE A 93 10.09 -20.65 8.26
CA PHE A 93 9.84 -19.30 8.76
C PHE A 93 11.15 -18.49 8.79
N ILE A 94 12.21 -19.04 9.39
CA ILE A 94 13.51 -18.37 9.55
C ILE A 94 14.13 -18.05 8.18
N TRP A 95 14.04 -18.96 7.20
CA TRP A 95 14.53 -18.70 5.85
C TRP A 95 13.89 -17.48 5.16
N LYS A 96 12.69 -17.08 5.57
CA LYS A 96 11.99 -15.90 5.02
C LYS A 96 12.42 -14.60 5.67
N VAL A 97 13.17 -14.63 6.77
CA VAL A 97 13.70 -13.43 7.44
C VAL A 97 14.70 -12.69 6.55
N LEU A 98 15.51 -13.41 5.77
CA LEU A 98 16.48 -12.81 4.86
C LEU A 98 15.82 -11.98 3.74
N PRO A 99 14.91 -12.53 2.90
CA PRO A 99 14.22 -11.72 1.90
C PRO A 99 13.35 -10.62 2.53
N LEU A 100 12.80 -10.83 3.72
CA LEU A 100 12.08 -9.80 4.46
C LEU A 100 12.97 -8.59 4.78
N PHE A 101 14.19 -8.85 5.27
CA PHE A 101 15.17 -7.80 5.56
C PHE A 101 15.55 -7.02 4.29
N ILE A 102 15.78 -7.73 3.18
CA ILE A 102 16.10 -7.11 1.89
C ILE A 102 14.95 -6.20 1.44
N LEU A 103 13.72 -6.69 1.43
CA LEU A 103 12.53 -5.90 1.03
C LEU A 103 12.35 -4.67 1.93
N SER A 104 12.52 -4.83 3.23
CA SER A 104 12.35 -3.75 4.20
C SER A 104 13.41 -2.68 4.06
N LYS A 105 14.68 -3.07 3.83
CA LYS A 105 15.73 -2.14 3.47
C LYS A 105 15.37 -1.39 2.17
N GLY A 106 14.88 -2.11 1.16
CA GLY A 106 14.42 -1.50 -0.08
C GLY A 106 13.39 -0.39 0.16
N VAL A 107 12.43 -0.60 1.07
CA VAL A 107 11.45 0.43 1.46
C VAL A 107 12.14 1.68 2.01
N PHE A 108 13.14 1.53 2.90
CA PHE A 108 13.93 2.67 3.39
C PHE A 108 14.67 3.38 2.25
N ASP A 109 15.28 2.63 1.34
CA ASP A 109 16.07 3.15 0.23
C ASP A 109 15.20 3.89 -0.81
N THR A 110 13.89 3.61 -0.89
CA THR A 110 12.96 4.43 -1.69
C THR A 110 12.86 5.87 -1.17
N GLY A 111 13.28 6.13 0.07
CA GLY A 111 13.13 7.41 0.74
C GLY A 111 11.67 7.86 0.90
N SER A 112 10.70 6.96 0.73
CA SER A 112 9.27 7.24 0.88
C SER A 112 8.87 7.21 2.36
N ARG A 113 8.45 8.37 2.88
CA ARG A 113 7.96 8.51 4.27
C ARG A 113 6.68 7.70 4.47
N ALA A 114 5.77 7.81 3.50
CA ALA A 114 4.56 7.01 3.43
C ALA A 114 4.87 5.52 3.47
N GLY A 115 5.88 5.08 2.73
CA GLY A 115 6.35 3.71 2.73
C GLY A 115 6.80 3.19 4.06
N VAL A 116 7.64 3.94 4.77
CA VAL A 116 8.15 3.55 6.09
C VAL A 116 7.00 3.47 7.10
N VAL A 117 6.08 4.43 7.10
CA VAL A 117 4.90 4.42 7.99
C VAL A 117 4.00 3.23 7.68
N ALA A 118 3.68 3.00 6.40
CA ALA A 118 2.87 1.85 5.98
C ALA A 118 3.55 0.52 6.33
N MET A 119 4.87 0.41 6.16
CA MET A 119 5.63 -0.78 6.56
C MET A 119 5.49 -1.05 8.07
N ILE A 120 5.65 -0.03 8.92
CA ILE A 120 5.46 -0.16 10.37
C ILE A 120 4.06 -0.68 10.69
N CYS A 121 3.02 -0.13 10.04
CA CYS A 121 1.65 -0.61 10.20
C CYS A 121 1.48 -2.09 9.79
N ILE A 122 2.05 -2.50 8.66
CA ILE A 122 1.99 -3.90 8.21
C ILE A 122 2.73 -4.85 9.18
N TYR A 123 3.89 -4.43 9.71
CA TYR A 123 4.60 -5.17 10.75
C TYR A 123 3.77 -5.33 12.02
N LEU A 124 3.09 -4.27 12.46
CA LEU A 124 2.19 -4.31 13.61
C LEU A 124 1.03 -5.29 13.38
N ILE A 125 0.40 -5.27 12.20
CA ILE A 125 -0.65 -6.23 11.84
C ILE A 125 -0.09 -7.66 11.87
N PHE A 126 1.11 -7.90 11.31
CA PHE A 126 1.76 -9.20 11.35
C PHE A 126 1.99 -9.70 12.78
N PHE A 127 2.58 -8.87 13.65
CA PHE A 127 2.82 -9.25 15.04
C PHE A 127 1.53 -9.47 15.81
N PHE A 128 0.49 -8.67 15.57
CA PHE A 128 -0.83 -8.89 16.17
C PHE A 128 -1.39 -10.27 15.81
N ARG A 129 -1.21 -10.69 14.56
CA ARG A 129 -1.63 -12.01 14.08
C ARG A 129 -0.74 -13.15 14.55
N LEU A 130 0.55 -12.90 14.76
CA LEU A 130 1.52 -13.90 15.23
C LEU A 130 1.36 -14.16 16.74
N ASN A 131 1.42 -13.11 17.55
CA ASN A 131 1.34 -13.20 19.01
C ASN A 131 0.99 -11.82 19.61
N ARG A 132 -0.12 -11.75 20.37
CA ARG A 132 -0.59 -10.50 20.99
C ARG A 132 0.42 -9.88 21.97
N GLY A 133 1.20 -10.69 22.69
CA GLY A 133 2.25 -10.20 23.59
C GLY A 133 3.38 -9.52 22.82
N VAL A 134 3.82 -10.12 21.71
CA VAL A 134 4.83 -9.52 20.81
C VAL A 134 4.31 -8.21 20.21
N PHE A 135 3.03 -8.18 19.82
CA PHE A 135 2.38 -6.95 19.35
C PHE A 135 2.38 -5.84 20.41
N ILE A 136 1.95 -6.14 21.65
CA ILE A 136 1.91 -5.15 22.73
C ILE A 136 3.33 -4.65 23.04
N ALA A 137 4.31 -5.55 23.13
CA ALA A 137 5.70 -5.18 23.34
C ALA A 137 6.24 -4.28 22.21
N GLY A 138 5.92 -4.62 20.95
CA GLY A 138 6.27 -3.80 19.79
C GLY A 138 5.61 -2.42 19.81
N LEU A 139 4.34 -2.35 20.19
CA LEU A 139 3.62 -1.07 20.33
C LEU A 139 4.26 -0.20 21.42
N ILE A 140 4.55 -0.77 22.59
CA ILE A 140 5.25 -0.07 23.67
C ILE A 140 6.61 0.43 23.18
N PHE A 141 7.40 -0.41 22.51
CA PHE A 141 8.69 -0.04 21.96
C PHE A 141 8.61 1.14 20.97
N ILE A 142 7.64 1.10 20.05
CA ILE A 142 7.42 2.20 19.09
C ILE A 142 7.02 3.48 19.82
N THR A 143 6.10 3.41 20.78
CA THR A 143 5.63 4.59 21.53
C THR A 143 6.74 5.20 22.39
N ALA A 144 7.51 4.38 23.11
CA ALA A 144 8.64 4.83 23.91
C ALA A 144 9.78 5.39 23.04
N GLY A 145 9.99 4.81 21.86
CA GLY A 145 11.02 5.20 20.90
C GLY A 145 10.58 6.27 19.89
N ALA A 146 9.34 6.79 19.95
CA ALA A 146 8.76 7.59 18.87
C ALA A 146 9.62 8.79 18.46
N ARG A 147 10.19 9.51 19.44
CA ARG A 147 11.08 10.66 19.19
C ARG A 147 12.36 10.28 18.44
N LYS A 148 12.88 9.07 18.67
CA LYS A 148 14.07 8.57 17.96
C LYS A 148 13.66 7.92 16.63
N LEU A 149 12.47 7.34 16.53
CA LEU A 149 11.98 6.74 15.31
C LEU A 149 11.81 7.78 14.19
N THR A 150 11.39 9.00 14.53
CA THR A 150 11.30 10.11 13.56
C THR A 150 12.66 10.51 12.98
N THR A 151 13.79 10.18 13.63
CA THR A 151 15.13 10.42 13.05
C THR A 151 15.50 9.41 11.99
N PHE A 152 14.88 8.23 11.98
CA PHE A 152 15.09 7.18 10.98
C PHE A 152 14.14 7.27 9.79
N ILE A 153 13.09 8.09 9.87
CA ILE A 153 12.21 8.35 8.74
C ILE A 153 12.99 9.17 7.69
N PRO A 154 13.08 8.71 6.43
CA PRO A 154 13.79 9.44 5.39
C PRO A 154 13.21 10.85 5.21
N ARG A 155 14.07 11.87 5.06
CA ARG A 155 13.65 13.27 4.84
C ARG A 155 12.76 13.82 5.96
N ASN A 156 13.15 13.57 7.22
CA ASN A 156 12.38 13.99 8.40
C ASN A 156 12.28 15.52 8.57
N GLN A 157 13.29 16.28 8.13
CA GLN A 157 13.35 17.74 8.25
C GLN A 157 12.21 18.45 7.50
N SER A 158 11.62 17.82 6.48
CA SER A 158 10.54 18.39 5.67
C SER A 158 9.17 17.78 5.93
N ILE A 159 8.98 17.03 7.03
CA ILE A 159 7.68 16.38 7.32
C ILE A 159 6.57 17.43 7.45
N ALA A 160 6.75 18.42 8.33
CA ALA A 160 5.75 19.46 8.57
C ALA A 160 5.45 20.24 7.29
N GLY A 161 6.46 20.81 6.63
CA GLY A 161 6.27 21.57 5.38
C GLY A 161 5.52 20.78 4.31
N SER A 162 5.89 19.52 4.09
CA SER A 162 5.21 18.70 3.08
C SER A 162 3.77 18.33 3.42
N PHE A 163 3.41 18.27 4.71
CA PHE A 163 2.03 18.03 5.12
C PHE A 163 1.18 19.29 4.86
N TRP A 164 1.72 20.47 5.16
CA TRP A 164 1.07 21.75 4.87
C TRP A 164 0.87 21.97 3.37
N ASP A 165 1.85 21.58 2.56
CA ASP A 165 1.71 21.64 1.10
C ASP A 165 0.60 20.71 0.60
N ARG A 166 0.49 19.50 1.18
CA ARG A 166 -0.58 18.55 0.86
C ARG A 166 -1.94 19.04 1.28
N GLU A 167 -2.06 19.61 2.46
CA GLU A 167 -3.32 20.21 2.94
C GLU A 167 -3.82 21.29 1.97
N LYS A 168 -2.93 22.15 1.47
CA LYS A 168 -3.28 23.13 0.44
C LYS A 168 -3.74 22.48 -0.87
N ILE A 169 -3.02 21.44 -1.32
CA ILE A 169 -3.41 20.68 -2.51
C ILE A 169 -4.79 20.06 -2.34
N TRP A 170 -5.09 19.52 -1.15
CA TRP A 170 -6.39 18.93 -0.84
C TRP A 170 -7.52 19.96 -0.88
N LEU A 171 -7.33 21.11 -0.23
CA LEU A 171 -8.31 22.20 -0.25
C LEU A 171 -8.58 22.70 -1.68
N HIS A 172 -7.52 22.93 -2.46
CA HIS A 172 -7.64 23.33 -3.87
C HIS A 172 -8.30 22.23 -4.73
N SER A 173 -8.05 20.96 -4.42
CA SER A 173 -8.69 19.83 -5.11
C SER A 173 -10.19 19.76 -4.83
N PHE A 174 -10.63 20.13 -3.61
CA PHE A 174 -12.07 20.26 -3.31
C PHE A 174 -12.71 21.40 -4.11
N GLU A 175 -12.07 22.57 -4.18
CA GLU A 175 -12.55 23.69 -5.00
C GLU A 175 -12.58 23.34 -6.50
N LEU A 176 -11.58 22.59 -6.98
CA LEU A 176 -11.55 22.10 -8.35
C LEU A 176 -12.69 21.11 -8.65
N TRP A 177 -13.00 20.24 -7.68
CA TRP A 177 -14.12 19.31 -7.75
C TRP A 177 -15.46 20.03 -7.80
N GLU A 178 -15.66 21.11 -7.05
CA GLU A 178 -16.89 21.92 -7.10
C GLU A 178 -17.16 22.46 -8.51
N ASN A 179 -16.10 22.83 -9.24
CA ASN A 179 -16.19 23.30 -10.62
C ASN A 179 -16.39 22.17 -11.65
N HIS A 180 -16.07 20.92 -11.30
CA HIS A 180 -16.15 19.74 -12.18
C HIS A 180 -16.93 18.59 -11.53
N PHE A 181 -18.02 18.90 -10.84
CA PHE A 181 -18.66 17.99 -9.89
C PHE A 181 -19.03 16.61 -10.44
N LEU A 182 -19.63 16.55 -11.62
CA LEU A 182 -20.26 15.32 -12.12
C LEU A 182 -19.25 14.29 -12.65
N PHE A 183 -18.32 14.73 -13.50
CA PHE A 183 -17.36 13.87 -14.21
C PHE A 183 -15.90 14.08 -13.78
N GLY A 184 -15.62 15.09 -12.97
CA GLY A 184 -14.27 15.45 -12.57
C GLY A 184 -13.45 16.05 -13.71
N THR A 185 -12.17 16.26 -13.44
CA THR A 185 -11.20 16.82 -14.39
C THR A 185 -10.58 15.77 -15.31
N THR A 186 -10.84 14.49 -15.07
CA THR A 186 -10.09 13.32 -15.55
C THR A 186 -8.65 13.26 -15.00
N PRO A 187 -8.03 12.06 -14.91
CA PRO A 187 -6.64 11.94 -14.44
C PRO A 187 -5.63 12.69 -15.31
N VAL A 188 -5.87 12.73 -16.61
CA VAL A 188 -4.99 13.43 -17.57
C VAL A 188 -5.24 14.94 -17.55
N GLY A 189 -6.49 15.36 -17.31
CA GLY A 189 -6.85 16.78 -17.28
C GLY A 189 -6.65 17.48 -15.94
N PHE A 190 -6.37 16.74 -14.86
CA PHE A 190 -6.20 17.30 -13.51
C PHE A 190 -5.11 18.38 -13.48
N GLU A 191 -3.93 18.08 -14.01
CA GLU A 191 -2.79 19.02 -14.00
C GLU A 191 -3.16 20.35 -14.66
N GLN A 192 -3.74 20.29 -15.87
CA GLN A 192 -4.12 21.47 -16.62
C GLN A 192 -5.18 22.29 -15.88
N ALA A 193 -6.20 21.61 -15.34
CA ALA A 193 -7.27 22.25 -14.60
C ALA A 193 -6.76 22.92 -13.31
N TYR A 194 -5.91 22.23 -12.55
CA TYR A 194 -5.28 22.75 -11.35
C TYR A 194 -4.37 23.96 -11.66
N ALA A 195 -3.54 23.87 -12.69
CA ALA A 195 -2.66 24.96 -13.11
C ALA A 195 -3.45 26.21 -13.56
N SER A 196 -4.58 26.02 -14.24
CA SER A 196 -5.44 27.12 -14.68
C SER A 196 -6.07 27.91 -13.53
N LEU A 197 -6.44 27.26 -12.44
CA LEU A 197 -7.08 27.90 -11.29
C LEU A 197 -6.07 28.43 -10.27
N PHE A 198 -4.99 27.68 -10.01
CA PHE A 198 -4.08 27.94 -8.89
C PHE A 198 -2.65 28.31 -9.30
N HIS A 199 -2.36 28.39 -10.60
CA HIS A 199 -1.05 28.77 -11.16
C HIS A 199 0.12 27.93 -10.63
N LYS A 200 -0.11 26.63 -10.44
CA LYS A 200 0.86 25.67 -9.93
C LYS A 200 0.75 24.35 -10.67
N ASP A 201 1.90 23.76 -10.96
CA ASP A 201 1.98 22.45 -11.63
C ASP A 201 1.91 21.34 -10.57
N ILE A 202 0.69 20.84 -10.34
CA ILE A 202 0.42 19.69 -9.48
C ILE A 202 -0.29 18.63 -10.32
N PHE A 203 0.30 17.44 -10.37
CA PHE A 203 -0.15 16.37 -11.27
C PHE A 203 -1.33 15.58 -10.74
N HIS A 204 -1.55 15.58 -9.42
CA HIS A 204 -2.57 14.75 -8.76
C HIS A 204 -2.83 15.24 -7.31
N ALA A 205 -3.96 14.84 -6.71
CA ALA A 205 -4.44 15.32 -5.41
C ALA A 205 -3.63 14.81 -4.20
N HIS A 206 -2.76 13.81 -4.38
CA HIS A 206 -1.94 13.18 -3.36
C HIS A 206 -2.72 12.49 -2.22
N ASP A 207 -4.00 12.21 -2.42
CA ASP A 207 -4.87 11.42 -1.54
C ASP A 207 -5.91 10.69 -2.40
N ILE A 208 -5.97 9.36 -2.30
CA ILE A 208 -6.82 8.51 -3.15
C ILE A 208 -8.31 8.83 -3.04
N PHE A 209 -8.79 9.26 -1.87
CA PHE A 209 -10.21 9.58 -1.70
C PHE A 209 -10.52 10.88 -2.40
N ILE A 210 -9.72 11.92 -2.16
CA ILE A 210 -9.90 13.23 -2.81
C ILE A 210 -9.70 13.09 -4.32
N GLY A 211 -8.63 12.42 -4.74
CA GLY A 211 -8.27 12.16 -6.14
C GLY A 211 -9.41 11.55 -6.93
N LEU A 212 -10.11 10.55 -6.37
CA LEU A 212 -11.23 9.92 -7.07
C LEU A 212 -12.44 10.82 -7.26
N PHE A 213 -12.70 11.74 -6.34
CA PHE A 213 -13.79 12.72 -6.52
C PHE A 213 -13.40 13.82 -7.50
N VAL A 214 -12.20 14.38 -7.40
CA VAL A 214 -11.78 15.48 -8.27
C VAL A 214 -11.50 15.02 -9.70
N GLU A 215 -10.90 13.84 -9.89
CA GLU A 215 -10.55 13.34 -11.23
C GLU A 215 -11.70 12.62 -11.92
N TYR A 216 -12.56 11.90 -11.20
CA TYR A 216 -13.65 11.09 -11.80
C TYR A 216 -15.05 11.59 -11.43
N GLY A 217 -15.13 12.72 -10.74
CA GLY A 217 -16.38 13.32 -10.30
C GLY A 217 -17.08 12.51 -9.22
N VAL A 218 -18.28 12.96 -8.88
CA VAL A 218 -19.13 12.31 -7.88
C VAL A 218 -19.50 10.87 -8.27
N ILE A 219 -19.63 10.58 -9.57
CA ILE A 219 -19.95 9.23 -10.07
C ILE A 219 -18.80 8.28 -9.75
N GLY A 220 -17.57 8.64 -10.11
CA GLY A 220 -16.39 7.83 -9.83
C GLY A 220 -16.10 7.70 -8.33
N GLY A 221 -16.17 8.83 -7.61
CA GLY A 221 -15.97 8.87 -6.16
C GLY A 221 -16.95 7.97 -5.40
N ILE A 222 -18.26 8.02 -5.70
CA ILE A 222 -19.26 7.16 -5.07
C ILE A 222 -19.04 5.68 -5.44
N ALA A 223 -18.75 5.38 -6.71
CA ALA A 223 -18.50 4.00 -7.14
C ALA A 223 -17.30 3.39 -6.38
N PHE A 224 -16.23 4.16 -6.21
CA PHE A 224 -15.09 3.73 -5.41
C PHE A 224 -15.44 3.56 -3.94
N LEU A 225 -16.13 4.54 -3.32
CA LEU A 225 -16.53 4.44 -1.92
C LEU A 225 -17.39 3.19 -1.69
N ALA A 226 -18.28 2.85 -2.62
CA ALA A 226 -19.06 1.61 -2.53
C ALA A 226 -18.15 0.37 -2.51
N VAL A 227 -17.20 0.26 -3.44
CA VAL A 227 -16.24 -0.87 -3.49
C VAL A 227 -15.38 -0.91 -2.22
N PHE A 228 -14.86 0.23 -1.79
CA PHE A 228 -14.05 0.37 -0.59
C PHE A 228 -14.81 -0.07 0.67
N LEU A 229 -16.03 0.46 0.87
CA LEU A 229 -16.86 0.13 2.03
C LEU A 229 -17.26 -1.35 2.01
N MET A 230 -17.62 -1.91 0.85
CA MET A 230 -17.90 -3.34 0.73
C MET A 230 -16.69 -4.19 1.13
N ALA A 231 -15.50 -3.84 0.63
CA ALA A 231 -14.27 -4.55 0.97
C ALA A 231 -13.93 -4.43 2.47
N ALA A 232 -14.04 -3.23 3.04
CA ALA A 232 -13.79 -2.93 4.45
C ALA A 232 -14.79 -3.65 5.38
N CYS A 233 -16.08 -3.67 5.03
CA CYS A 233 -17.10 -4.40 5.76
C CYS A 233 -16.81 -5.90 5.75
N LYS A 234 -16.52 -6.49 4.58
CA LYS A 234 -16.16 -7.90 4.46
C LYS A 234 -14.91 -8.25 5.28
N LEU A 235 -13.90 -7.38 5.27
CA LEU A 235 -12.64 -7.60 5.98
C LEU A 235 -12.84 -7.52 7.49
N SER A 236 -13.59 -6.51 7.96
CA SER A 236 -13.96 -6.34 9.36
C SER A 236 -14.77 -7.53 9.87
N MET A 237 -15.79 -7.98 9.14
CA MET A 237 -16.56 -9.16 9.50
C MET A 237 -15.66 -10.40 9.64
N LEU A 238 -14.78 -10.65 8.67
CA LEU A 238 -13.89 -11.81 8.70
C LEU A 238 -12.80 -11.73 9.76
N PHE A 239 -12.39 -10.53 10.15
CA PHE A 239 -11.45 -10.34 11.25
C PHE A 239 -12.02 -10.82 12.60
N PHE A 240 -13.32 -10.63 12.84
CA PHE A 240 -13.98 -11.02 14.09
C PHE A 240 -14.51 -12.45 14.09
N VAL A 241 -14.61 -13.11 12.94
CA VAL A 241 -15.02 -14.53 12.88
C VAL A 241 -13.88 -15.41 13.39
N LYS A 242 -14.14 -16.17 14.47
CA LYS A 242 -13.14 -17.08 15.12
C LYS A 242 -12.66 -18.25 14.24
N LYS A 243 -13.15 -18.38 13.01
CA LYS A 243 -12.78 -19.47 12.10
C LYS A 243 -11.47 -19.11 11.39
N ASN A 244 -10.50 -20.02 11.44
CA ASN A 244 -9.23 -19.83 10.76
C ASN A 244 -9.40 -20.05 9.26
N TYR A 245 -9.70 -18.99 8.51
CA TYR A 245 -9.80 -19.08 7.08
C TYR A 245 -8.41 -18.99 6.42
N ARG A 246 -8.14 -19.97 5.55
CA ARG A 246 -6.82 -20.26 4.96
C ARG A 246 -6.10 -19.05 4.36
N TYR A 247 -6.81 -18.09 3.75
CA TYR A 247 -6.19 -16.96 3.04
C TYR A 247 -6.42 -15.61 3.75
N LEU A 248 -7.03 -15.59 4.93
CA LEU A 248 -7.43 -14.34 5.59
C LEU A 248 -6.22 -13.47 5.92
N ASN A 249 -5.13 -14.09 6.40
CA ASN A 249 -3.91 -13.38 6.73
C ASN A 249 -3.30 -12.68 5.51
N ILE A 250 -3.46 -13.22 4.30
CA ILE A 250 -2.97 -12.57 3.07
C ILE A 250 -3.68 -11.24 2.89
N PHE A 251 -5.01 -11.24 2.86
CA PHE A 251 -5.81 -10.04 2.62
C PHE A 251 -5.75 -9.04 3.77
N LEU A 252 -5.67 -9.50 5.02
CA LEU A 252 -5.47 -8.63 6.18
C LEU A 252 -4.14 -7.87 6.13
N LEU A 253 -3.11 -8.45 5.52
CA LEU A 253 -1.80 -7.81 5.38
C LEU A 253 -1.70 -6.98 4.10
N SER A 254 -2.32 -7.41 2.99
CA SER A 254 -2.13 -6.78 1.69
C SER A 254 -3.14 -5.68 1.36
N LEU A 255 -4.41 -5.82 1.73
CA LEU A 255 -5.43 -4.80 1.42
C LEU A 255 -5.19 -3.44 2.11
N PRO A 256 -4.73 -3.39 3.39
CA PRO A 256 -4.44 -2.11 4.03
C PRO A 256 -3.36 -1.30 3.32
N ILE A 257 -2.47 -1.93 2.54
CA ILE A 257 -1.43 -1.22 1.79
C ILE A 257 -2.05 -0.20 0.83
N ILE A 258 -3.12 -0.58 0.11
CA ILE A 258 -3.84 0.30 -0.82
C ILE A 258 -4.25 1.60 -0.14
N VAL A 259 -4.78 1.50 1.08
CA VAL A 259 -5.28 2.65 1.86
C VAL A 259 -4.13 3.43 2.50
N LEU A 260 -3.21 2.73 3.16
CA LEU A 260 -2.09 3.32 3.89
C LEU A 260 -1.16 4.09 2.96
N THR A 261 -0.90 3.55 1.76
CA THR A 261 -0.17 4.30 0.75
C THR A 261 -1.07 5.35 0.13
N GLY A 262 -2.30 5.00 -0.26
CA GLY A 262 -3.27 5.86 -0.96
C GLY A 262 -3.59 7.19 -0.27
N PHE A 263 -3.66 7.20 1.06
CA PHE A 263 -3.90 8.41 1.86
C PHE A 263 -2.68 9.35 1.89
N LEU A 264 -1.47 8.79 1.74
CA LEU A 264 -0.21 9.52 1.85
C LEU A 264 0.45 9.78 0.49
N ASP A 265 -0.04 9.20 -0.57
CA ASP A 265 0.27 9.44 -1.97
C ASP A 265 -0.68 8.53 -2.75
N GLU A 266 -0.97 8.80 -4.01
CA GLU A 266 -1.94 7.97 -4.73
C GLU A 266 -1.28 7.05 -5.77
N PRO A 267 -0.41 6.11 -5.36
CA PRO A 267 0.36 5.29 -6.31
C PRO A 267 -0.54 4.36 -7.12
N VAL A 268 -1.75 4.08 -6.63
CA VAL A 268 -2.72 3.18 -7.27
C VAL A 268 -3.22 3.71 -8.61
N PHE A 269 -3.15 5.02 -8.86
CA PHE A 269 -3.48 5.59 -10.16
C PHE A 269 -2.45 5.33 -11.26
N SER A 270 -1.23 4.92 -10.90
CA SER A 270 -0.31 4.36 -11.88
C SER A 270 -0.90 3.08 -12.47
N PRO A 271 -1.01 2.92 -13.81
CA PRO A 271 -1.56 1.72 -14.42
C PRO A 271 -0.88 0.42 -13.95
N GLN A 272 0.43 0.48 -13.70
CA GLN A 272 1.22 -0.66 -13.22
C GLN A 272 0.79 -1.12 -11.82
N ILE A 273 0.53 -0.17 -10.92
CA ILE A 273 0.14 -0.45 -9.54
C ILE A 273 -1.37 -0.71 -9.43
N GLY A 274 -2.18 0.05 -10.17
CA GLY A 274 -3.62 -0.14 -10.28
C GLY A 274 -3.99 -1.54 -10.73
N LEU A 275 -3.27 -2.10 -11.71
CA LEU A 275 -3.45 -3.49 -12.15
C LEU A 275 -3.23 -4.49 -11.00
N LEU A 276 -2.18 -4.32 -10.19
CA LEU A 276 -1.91 -5.17 -9.04
C LEU A 276 -3.02 -5.07 -7.98
N ALA A 277 -3.51 -3.85 -7.73
CA ALA A 277 -4.62 -3.61 -6.80
C ALA A 277 -5.92 -4.27 -7.29
N VAL A 278 -6.24 -4.17 -8.59
CA VAL A 278 -7.41 -4.83 -9.20
C VAL A 278 -7.31 -6.35 -9.09
N VAL A 279 -6.15 -6.93 -9.39
CA VAL A 279 -5.93 -8.38 -9.23
C VAL A 279 -6.14 -8.79 -7.77
N LEU A 280 -5.57 -8.04 -6.82
CA LEU A 280 -5.72 -8.34 -5.39
C LEU A 280 -7.19 -8.25 -4.94
N LEU A 281 -7.92 -7.20 -5.34
CA LEU A 281 -9.34 -7.02 -5.04
C LEU A 281 -10.20 -8.10 -5.69
N SER A 282 -9.85 -8.56 -6.89
CA SER A 282 -10.54 -9.65 -7.59
C SER A 282 -10.41 -10.97 -6.82
N TYR A 283 -9.21 -11.31 -6.34
CA TYR A 283 -9.01 -12.48 -5.50
C TYR A 283 -9.71 -12.35 -4.14
N TRP A 284 -9.78 -11.14 -3.58
CA TRP A 284 -10.53 -10.86 -2.35
C TRP A 284 -12.04 -11.10 -2.52
N GLU A 285 -12.61 -10.63 -3.63
CA GLU A 285 -14.02 -10.84 -3.94
C GLU A 285 -14.32 -12.34 -4.08
N TRP A 286 -13.50 -13.05 -4.85
CA TRP A 286 -13.67 -14.48 -5.05
C TRP A 286 -13.53 -15.30 -3.76
N TYR A 287 -12.58 -14.89 -2.91
CA TYR A 287 -12.38 -15.47 -1.58
C TYR A 287 -13.62 -15.32 -0.71
N THR A 288 -14.17 -14.11 -0.63
CA THR A 288 -15.30 -13.77 0.23
C THR A 288 -16.62 -14.34 -0.29
N LYS A 289 -16.82 -14.42 -1.61
CA LYS A 289 -17.96 -15.09 -2.25
C LYS A 289 -18.07 -16.55 -1.82
N SER A 290 -16.95 -17.25 -1.76
CA SER A 290 -16.90 -18.66 -1.33
C SER A 290 -17.36 -18.86 0.13
N MET A 291 -17.32 -17.81 0.95
CA MET A 291 -17.58 -17.94 2.39
C MET A 291 -19.04 -17.84 2.77
N HIS A 292 -19.95 -17.54 1.83
CA HIS A 292 -21.35 -17.24 2.12
C HIS A 292 -21.46 -16.36 3.36
N VAL A 293 -20.63 -15.32 3.51
CA VAL A 293 -20.88 -14.31 4.56
C VAL A 293 -22.14 -13.63 4.07
N PRO A 294 -23.34 -13.96 4.58
CA PRO A 294 -24.47 -13.13 4.24
C PRO A 294 -24.09 -11.79 4.88
N LEU A 295 -24.28 -10.69 4.18
CA LEU A 295 -24.53 -9.43 4.87
C LEU A 295 -25.82 -9.66 5.65
N ASN A 296 -25.74 -10.41 6.76
CA ASN A 296 -26.87 -10.74 7.58
C ASN A 296 -27.11 -9.47 8.38
N ILE A 297 -27.97 -8.61 7.84
CA ILE A 297 -28.40 -7.34 8.43
C ILE A 297 -28.85 -7.56 9.89
N ASN A 298 -29.28 -8.78 10.25
CA ASN A 298 -29.62 -9.15 11.63
C ASN A 298 -28.42 -9.19 12.60
N LEU A 299 -27.19 -9.44 12.12
CA LEU A 299 -25.98 -9.39 12.95
C LEU A 299 -25.63 -7.94 13.32
N ILE A 300 -25.83 -7.00 12.39
CA ILE A 300 -25.68 -5.56 12.63
C ILE A 300 -26.71 -5.10 13.68
N LYS A 301 -27.99 -5.51 13.54
CA LYS A 301 -29.02 -5.24 14.56
C LYS A 301 -28.66 -5.78 15.95
N LYS A 302 -28.06 -6.98 16.04
CA LYS A 302 -27.64 -7.56 17.33
C LYS A 302 -26.56 -6.73 18.04
N ILE A 303 -25.62 -6.17 17.27
CA ILE A 303 -24.56 -5.30 17.80
C ILE A 303 -25.15 -3.95 18.26
N THR A 304 -26.13 -3.39 17.54
CA THR A 304 -26.78 -2.13 17.92
C THR A 304 -27.70 -2.27 19.15
N VAL A 305 -28.27 -3.45 19.38
CA VAL A 305 -29.10 -3.71 20.58
C VAL A 305 -28.24 -3.95 21.82
N GLN A 306 -27.05 -4.55 21.69
CA GLN A 306 -26.13 -4.73 22.83
C GLN A 306 -25.43 -3.45 23.29
N SER A 307 -25.38 -2.38 22.49
CA SER A 307 -24.81 -1.09 22.93
C SER A 307 -25.85 -0.14 23.55
N LYS A 308 -27.11 -0.57 23.66
CA LYS A 308 -28.22 0.21 24.25
C LYS A 308 -28.77 -0.40 25.55
N ASN A 309 -28.15 -1.46 26.07
CA ASN A 309 -28.46 -2.07 27.35
C ASN A 309 -27.27 -1.97 28.30
#